data_AF-A0A8J3BTL7-F1
#
_entry.id   AF-A0A8J3BTL7-F1
#
_cell.length_a   1.000
_cell.length_b   1.000
_cell.length_c   1.000
_cell.angle_alpha   90.00
_cell.angle_beta   90.00
_cell.angle_gamma   90.00
#
_symmetry.space_group_name_H-M   'P 1'
#
loop_
_entity.id
_entity.type
_entity.pdbx_description
1 polymer ?
#
loop_
_entity_poly.entity_id
_entity_poly.type
_entity_poly.pdbx_seq_one_letter_code
_entity_poly.pdbx_strand_id
1 'polypeptide(L)'
;MAEEADMSYTTKTPVSNAAPRPGAPAASSGTPRRVAARFVSTAIAAMIAAVTLLITGSGAAYAEGAHFVPEATDVNWDGSVATVTFREVDVALETEETTISVRVTADVYAVCDQGPSTVQIHRMGTSLQANDYPIGEDGVVEGTARVPLRVAGLQLPGYTCQVTWVSVVAYLEDFWTGATLVRRAGEVSI
;
A
#
# COMPACT_ATOMS: atom_id res chain seq x y z
N MET A 1 16.73 -27.33 -5.24
CA MET A 1 16.80 -27.27 -6.71
C MET A 1 16.86 -25.81 -7.08
N ALA A 2 17.86 -25.46 -7.87
CA ALA A 2 18.35 -24.12 -8.17
C ALA A 2 17.40 -23.33 -9.09
N GLU A 3 17.52 -22.00 -9.08
CA GLU A 3 17.90 -21.26 -10.28
C GLU A 3 18.54 -19.91 -9.87
N GLU A 4 19.83 -19.79 -10.18
CA GLU A 4 20.62 -18.57 -10.06
C GLU A 4 20.25 -17.61 -11.21
N ALA A 5 19.99 -16.34 -10.89
CA ALA A 5 19.82 -15.31 -11.90
C ALA A 5 21.19 -14.76 -12.32
N ASP A 6 21.56 -15.09 -13.56
CA ASP A 6 22.72 -14.58 -14.30
C ASP A 6 22.60 -13.07 -14.51
N MET A 7 23.61 -12.32 -14.06
CA MET A 7 23.75 -10.88 -14.28
C MET A 7 25.07 -10.61 -15.00
N SER A 8 25.02 -10.59 -16.32
CA SER A 8 26.18 -10.33 -17.18
C SER A 8 26.37 -8.83 -17.44
N TYR A 9 27.49 -8.27 -16.98
CA TYR A 9 27.97 -6.93 -17.33
C TYR A 9 29.20 -7.04 -18.23
N THR A 10 29.12 -6.50 -19.44
CA THR A 10 30.29 -6.28 -20.32
C THR A 10 30.62 -4.79 -20.35
N THR A 11 31.68 -4.37 -19.65
CA THR A 11 32.23 -3.00 -19.73
C THR A 11 33.50 -2.99 -20.58
N LYS A 12 33.44 -2.29 -21.73
CA LYS A 12 34.63 -1.92 -22.51
C LYS A 12 35.27 -0.67 -21.90
N THR A 13 36.52 -0.79 -21.48
CA THR A 13 37.42 0.29 -21.07
C THR A 13 37.86 1.13 -22.28
N PRO A 14 38.15 2.42 -22.08
CA PRO A 14 39.25 3.06 -22.79
C PRO A 14 40.37 3.46 -21.83
N VAL A 15 41.59 3.20 -22.30
CA VAL A 15 42.89 3.54 -21.70
C VAL A 15 43.17 5.03 -21.90
N SER A 16 43.71 5.71 -20.89
CA SER A 16 44.56 6.88 -21.10
C SER A 16 45.67 6.93 -20.05
N ASN A 17 46.91 6.81 -20.54
CA ASN A 17 48.17 6.90 -19.81
C ASN A 17 48.48 8.34 -19.36
N ALA A 18 48.99 8.52 -18.14
CA ALA A 18 50.29 9.14 -17.85
C ALA A 18 50.37 9.73 -16.42
N ALA A 19 51.47 9.42 -15.72
CA ALA A 19 52.05 10.12 -14.57
C ALA A 19 53.60 10.01 -14.70
N PRO A 20 54.50 10.65 -13.90
CA PRO A 20 54.30 11.53 -12.71
C PRO A 20 55.32 12.71 -12.48
N ARG A 21 55.05 13.55 -11.43
CA ARG A 21 55.96 14.23 -10.44
C ARG A 21 56.82 15.48 -10.83
N PRO A 22 57.45 16.21 -9.88
CA PRO A 22 56.95 16.94 -8.69
C PRO A 22 57.53 18.39 -8.54
N GLY A 23 56.90 19.30 -7.79
CA GLY A 23 57.55 20.56 -7.38
C GLY A 23 56.62 21.65 -6.83
N ALA A 24 56.70 21.90 -5.52
CA ALA A 24 56.42 23.21 -4.92
C ALA A 24 57.72 24.06 -4.96
N PRO A 25 57.75 25.40 -4.79
CA PRO A 25 56.79 26.21 -4.01
C PRO A 25 56.47 27.62 -4.57
N ALA A 26 55.67 28.36 -3.78
CA ALA A 26 55.62 29.83 -3.59
C ALA A 26 54.32 30.56 -3.99
N ALA A 27 53.64 31.00 -2.92
CA ALA A 27 52.71 32.09 -2.72
C ALA A 27 52.25 32.96 -3.92
N SER A 28 50.93 33.10 -4.04
CA SER A 28 50.30 34.35 -4.48
C SER A 28 48.88 34.42 -3.91
N SER A 29 48.62 35.50 -3.18
CA SER A 29 47.37 35.84 -2.51
C SER A 29 46.25 36.09 -3.52
N GLY A 30 45.18 35.32 -3.43
CA GLY A 30 43.95 35.55 -4.19
C GLY A 30 42.76 34.94 -3.48
N THR A 31 41.99 35.77 -2.78
CA THR A 31 40.76 35.41 -2.07
C THR A 31 39.76 34.72 -3.01
N PRO A 32 39.40 33.43 -2.84
CA PRO A 32 38.29 32.87 -3.60
C PRO A 32 36.98 33.33 -2.97
N ARG A 33 36.28 34.24 -3.66
CA ARG A 33 34.84 34.49 -3.46
C ARG A 33 34.15 33.13 -3.46
N ARG A 34 33.67 32.69 -2.29
CA ARG A 34 32.80 31.53 -2.16
C ARG A 34 31.48 31.86 -2.85
N VAL A 35 31.34 31.46 -4.12
CA VAL A 35 30.03 31.37 -4.75
C VAL A 35 29.34 30.16 -4.12
N ALA A 36 28.55 30.43 -3.09
CA ALA A 36 27.66 29.44 -2.50
C ALA A 36 26.62 29.08 -3.57
N ALA A 37 26.86 27.98 -4.28
CA ALA A 37 25.83 27.31 -5.07
C ALA A 37 24.74 26.86 -4.10
N ARG A 38 23.68 27.67 -3.99
CA ARG A 38 22.47 27.31 -3.27
C ARG A 38 21.82 26.18 -4.08
N PHE A 39 22.03 24.95 -3.65
CA PHE A 39 21.20 23.81 -4.08
C PHE A 39 19.78 24.08 -3.58
N VAL A 40 18.94 24.63 -4.45
CA VAL A 40 17.50 24.68 -4.22
C VAL A 40 17.00 23.24 -4.32
N SER A 41 16.87 22.61 -3.17
CA SER A 41 16.16 21.34 -3.05
C SER A 41 14.68 21.63 -3.23
N THR A 42 14.19 21.55 -4.46
CA THR A 42 12.75 21.57 -4.75
C THR A 42 12.14 20.31 -4.15
N ALA A 43 11.52 20.45 -2.99
CA ALA A 43 10.67 19.41 -2.44
C ALA A 43 9.48 19.22 -3.40
N ILE A 44 9.49 18.12 -4.16
CA ILE A 44 8.35 17.71 -4.97
C ILE A 44 7.30 17.19 -3.98
N ALA A 45 6.28 18.01 -3.72
CA ALA A 45 5.14 17.62 -2.92
C ALA A 45 4.34 16.56 -3.70
N ALA A 46 4.41 15.31 -3.26
CA ALA A 46 3.60 14.22 -3.80
C ALA A 46 2.15 14.41 -3.34
N MET A 47 1.28 14.87 -4.25
CA MET A 47 -0.17 14.86 -4.05
C MET A 47 -0.66 13.42 -4.25
N ILE A 48 -0.90 12.71 -3.15
CA ILE A 48 -1.70 11.47 -3.19
C ILE A 48 -3.15 11.93 -3.23
N ALA A 49 -3.80 11.81 -4.38
CA ALA A 49 -5.23 12.01 -4.49
C ALA A 49 -5.93 10.91 -3.68
N ALA A 50 -6.77 11.30 -2.71
CA ALA A 50 -7.62 10.37 -1.99
C ALA A 50 -8.64 9.79 -2.98
N VAL A 51 -8.53 8.50 -3.27
CA VAL A 51 -9.51 7.77 -4.08
C VAL A 51 -10.57 7.24 -3.13
N THR A 52 -11.82 7.66 -3.28
CA THR A 52 -12.95 7.09 -2.52
C THR A 52 -13.55 5.96 -3.36
N LEU A 53 -13.41 4.72 -2.89
CA LEU A 53 -13.98 3.54 -3.52
C LEU A 53 -15.41 3.35 -3.00
N LEU A 54 -16.40 3.45 -3.88
CA LEU A 54 -17.79 3.12 -3.58
C LEU A 54 -18.29 2.22 -4.71
N ILE A 55 -18.63 0.95 -4.40
CA ILE A 55 -19.50 -0.03 -5.13
C ILE A 55 -19.08 -1.47 -4.73
N THR A 56 -20.02 -2.43 -4.78
CA THR A 56 -20.10 -3.60 -3.89
C THR A 56 -19.96 -4.95 -4.60
N GLY A 57 -19.16 -5.86 -4.05
CA GLY A 57 -19.22 -7.30 -4.33
C GLY A 57 -18.90 -8.09 -3.06
N SER A 58 -19.75 -9.02 -2.64
CA SER A 58 -19.55 -9.80 -1.41
C SER A 58 -19.82 -11.28 -1.60
N GLY A 59 -19.00 -12.12 -0.98
CA GLY A 59 -19.25 -13.55 -0.80
C GLY A 59 -19.17 -13.89 0.68
N ALA A 60 -20.28 -14.37 1.25
CA ALA A 60 -20.40 -14.75 2.66
C ALA A 60 -20.38 -16.27 2.82
N ALA A 61 -19.82 -16.76 3.92
CA ALA A 61 -20.02 -18.14 4.36
C ALA A 61 -20.57 -18.14 5.79
N TYR A 62 -21.63 -18.91 5.98
CA TYR A 62 -22.37 -19.01 7.24
C TYR A 62 -21.65 -19.96 8.20
N ALA A 63 -21.59 -19.60 9.48
CA ALA A 63 -21.34 -20.51 10.59
C ALA A 63 -22.65 -20.77 11.35
N GLU A 64 -22.67 -21.70 12.30
CA GLU A 64 -23.88 -22.19 13.00
C GLU A 64 -24.76 -21.05 13.59
N GLY A 65 -25.66 -20.49 12.79
CA GLY A 65 -26.51 -19.35 13.14
C GLY A 65 -25.85 -17.99 12.87
N ALA A 66 -24.67 -17.75 13.43
CA ALA A 66 -23.98 -16.47 13.31
C ALA A 66 -23.45 -16.22 11.89
N HIS A 67 -23.66 -14.99 11.40
CA HIS A 67 -23.18 -14.59 10.08
C HIS A 67 -23.03 -13.08 9.93
N PHE A 68 -22.05 -12.68 9.14
CA PHE A 68 -21.93 -11.29 8.70
C PHE A 68 -23.00 -10.97 7.66
N VAL A 69 -23.64 -9.81 7.81
CA VAL A 69 -24.64 -9.27 6.88
C VAL A 69 -23.94 -8.57 5.72
N PRO A 70 -23.89 -9.15 4.51
CA PRO A 70 -23.05 -8.64 3.42
C PRO A 70 -23.45 -7.23 2.95
N GLU A 71 -24.73 -6.90 3.02
CA GLU A 71 -25.29 -5.61 2.64
C GLU A 71 -24.95 -4.50 3.64
N ALA A 72 -24.68 -4.87 4.90
CA ALA A 72 -24.27 -3.97 5.97
C ALA A 72 -22.73 -3.94 6.15
N THR A 73 -21.99 -4.71 5.36
CA THR A 73 -20.53 -4.66 5.34
C THR A 73 -20.03 -3.85 4.17
N ASP A 74 -19.14 -2.91 4.42
CA ASP A 74 -18.52 -2.08 3.40
C ASP A 74 -17.02 -1.92 3.65
N VAL A 75 -16.28 -1.60 2.58
CA VAL A 75 -14.83 -1.40 2.64
C VAL A 75 -14.44 -0.23 1.75
N ASN A 76 -13.72 0.72 2.33
CA ASN A 76 -13.12 1.85 1.64
C ASN A 76 -11.63 1.95 1.97
N TRP A 77 -10.82 2.46 1.05
CA TRP A 77 -9.38 2.63 1.25
C TRP A 77 -8.94 4.00 0.75
N ASP A 78 -8.26 4.78 1.60
CA ASP A 78 -7.82 6.14 1.30
C ASP A 78 -6.41 6.24 0.69
N GLY A 79 -5.80 5.10 0.36
CA GLY A 79 -4.40 5.01 -0.05
C GLY A 79 -3.44 4.61 1.08
N SER A 80 -3.90 4.60 2.33
CA SER A 80 -3.06 4.32 3.50
C SER A 80 -3.75 3.53 4.62
N VAL A 81 -5.06 3.67 4.76
CA VAL A 81 -5.88 2.98 5.77
C VAL A 81 -7.12 2.44 5.08
N ALA A 82 -7.39 1.15 5.27
CA ALA A 82 -8.65 0.55 4.88
C ALA A 82 -9.64 0.66 6.05
N THR A 83 -10.79 1.23 5.80
CA THR A 83 -11.90 1.31 6.75
C THR A 83 -12.93 0.27 6.34
N VAL A 84 -13.19 -0.69 7.22
CA VAL A 84 -14.17 -1.76 7.01
C VAL A 84 -15.27 -1.59 8.05
N THR A 85 -16.49 -1.28 7.60
CA THR A 85 -17.68 -1.33 8.45
C THR A 85 -18.34 -2.68 8.28
N PHE A 86 -18.87 -3.26 9.34
CA PHE A 86 -19.51 -4.56 9.28
C PHE A 86 -20.61 -4.70 10.31
N ARG A 87 -21.49 -5.68 10.05
CA ARG A 87 -22.49 -6.15 10.99
C ARG A 87 -22.50 -7.68 10.98
N GLU A 88 -22.44 -8.28 12.15
CA GLU A 88 -22.71 -9.70 12.40
C GLU A 88 -24.01 -9.82 13.19
N VAL A 89 -24.80 -10.85 12.91
CA VAL A 89 -26.08 -11.11 13.57
C VAL A 89 -26.15 -12.56 14.03
N ASP A 90 -27.13 -12.83 14.89
CA ASP A 90 -27.38 -14.16 15.47
C ASP A 90 -26.18 -14.71 16.29
N VAL A 91 -25.37 -13.80 16.86
CA VAL A 91 -24.26 -14.15 17.76
C VAL A 91 -24.84 -14.54 19.13
N ALA A 92 -24.80 -15.84 19.43
CA ALA A 92 -25.28 -16.39 20.70
C ALA A 92 -24.09 -16.91 21.53
N LEU A 93 -23.35 -15.99 22.15
CA LEU A 93 -22.24 -16.28 23.05
C LEU A 93 -22.60 -15.91 24.49
N GLU A 94 -22.05 -16.63 25.46
CA GLU A 94 -22.18 -16.32 26.89
C GLU A 94 -21.17 -15.21 27.33
N THR A 95 -20.62 -14.46 26.37
CA THR A 95 -19.65 -13.38 26.55
C THR A 95 -20.24 -12.04 26.14
N GLU A 96 -19.67 -10.94 26.63
CA GLU A 96 -20.11 -9.58 26.30
C GLU A 96 -19.49 -9.05 25.00
N GLU A 97 -18.46 -9.72 24.48
CA GLU A 97 -17.72 -9.33 23.29
C GLU A 97 -17.30 -10.54 22.45
N THR A 98 -17.07 -10.30 21.16
CA THR A 98 -16.46 -11.24 20.21
C THR A 98 -15.24 -10.61 19.54
N THR A 99 -14.27 -11.43 19.18
CA THR A 99 -13.05 -11.01 18.48
C THR A 99 -13.21 -11.19 16.98
N ILE A 100 -13.18 -10.09 16.24
CA ILE A 100 -13.27 -10.09 14.77
C ILE A 100 -11.92 -9.71 14.18
N SER A 101 -11.42 -10.59 13.30
CA SER A 101 -10.26 -10.31 12.47
C SER A 101 -10.67 -9.77 11.11
N VAL A 102 -9.97 -8.75 10.67
CA VAL A 102 -10.15 -8.08 9.38
C VAL A 102 -8.81 -8.06 8.66
N ARG A 103 -8.70 -8.88 7.61
CA ARG A 103 -7.56 -8.86 6.68
C ARG A 103 -7.96 -8.09 5.43
N VAL A 104 -7.19 -7.07 5.07
CA VAL A 104 -7.41 -6.30 3.85
C VAL A 104 -6.22 -6.43 2.92
N THR A 105 -6.51 -6.65 1.65
CA THR A 105 -5.54 -6.66 0.55
C THR A 105 -5.92 -5.58 -0.46
N ALA A 106 -4.95 -4.78 -0.90
CA ALA A 106 -5.11 -3.81 -1.97
C ALA A 106 -4.17 -4.17 -3.13
N ASP A 107 -4.73 -4.30 -4.32
CA ASP A 107 -4.04 -4.48 -5.59
C ASP A 107 -4.11 -3.18 -6.37
N VAL A 108 -2.95 -2.66 -6.77
CA VAL A 108 -2.82 -1.33 -7.39
C VAL A 108 -1.99 -1.43 -8.65
N TYR A 109 -2.55 -0.91 -9.74
CA TYR A 109 -1.84 -0.71 -11.00
C TYR A 109 -1.61 0.77 -11.22
N ALA A 110 -0.38 1.10 -11.62
CA ALA A 110 0.01 2.44 -11.99
C ALA A 110 0.75 2.43 -13.33
N VAL A 111 0.55 3.49 -14.10
CA VAL A 111 1.33 3.80 -15.31
C VAL A 111 2.24 4.96 -14.98
N CYS A 112 3.52 4.81 -15.31
CA CYS A 112 4.57 5.77 -15.00
C CYS A 112 5.26 6.21 -16.30
N ASP A 113 5.27 7.51 -16.56
CA ASP A 113 5.84 8.08 -17.78
C ASP A 113 7.09 8.93 -17.50
N GLN A 114 8.08 8.83 -18.38
CA GLN A 114 9.28 9.65 -18.43
C GLN A 114 9.62 9.99 -19.89
N GLY A 115 9.07 11.10 -20.39
CA GLY A 115 9.21 11.47 -21.80
C GLY A 115 8.56 10.42 -22.70
N PRO A 116 9.30 9.75 -23.61
CA PRO A 116 8.75 8.69 -24.46
C PRO A 116 8.69 7.32 -23.76
N SER A 117 9.22 7.19 -22.55
CA SER A 117 9.28 5.92 -21.83
C SER A 117 8.06 5.74 -20.94
N THR A 118 7.39 4.59 -21.04
CA THR A 118 6.27 4.20 -20.18
C THR A 118 6.59 2.91 -19.44
N VAL A 119 6.30 2.87 -18.14
CA VAL A 119 6.47 1.70 -17.27
C VAL A 119 5.16 1.42 -16.56
N GLN A 120 4.72 0.16 -16.59
CA GLN A 120 3.57 -0.30 -15.81
C GLN A 120 4.06 -0.92 -14.50
N ILE A 121 3.44 -0.52 -13.40
CA ILE A 121 3.73 -1.04 -12.07
C ILE A 121 2.47 -1.72 -11.56
N HIS A 122 2.61 -2.98 -11.16
CA HIS A 122 1.64 -3.69 -10.35
C HIS A 122 2.23 -3.92 -8.95
N ARG A 123 1.51 -3.50 -7.91
CA ARG A 123 1.88 -3.70 -6.51
C ARG A 123 0.68 -4.16 -5.70
N MET A 124 0.97 -4.96 -4.69
CA MET A 124 -0.01 -5.42 -3.72
C MET A 124 0.45 -5.03 -2.31
N GLY A 125 -0.51 -4.67 -1.46
CA GLY A 125 -0.31 -4.53 -0.03
C GLY A 125 -1.32 -5.40 0.71
N THR A 126 -0.92 -5.97 1.84
CA THR A 126 -1.83 -6.71 2.72
C THR A 126 -1.60 -6.31 4.16
N SER A 127 -2.67 -6.31 4.94
CA SER A 127 -2.62 -6.02 6.37
C SER A 127 -3.74 -6.75 7.09
N LEU A 128 -3.56 -6.98 8.38
CA LEU A 128 -4.51 -7.69 9.24
C LEU A 128 -4.60 -6.96 10.57
N GLN A 129 -5.82 -6.85 11.07
CA GLN A 129 -6.10 -6.39 12.42
C GLN A 129 -7.14 -7.31 13.04
N ALA A 130 -7.03 -7.56 14.34
CA ALA A 130 -8.08 -8.20 15.12
C ALA A 130 -8.37 -7.32 16.34
N ASN A 131 -9.65 -7.09 16.63
CA ASN A 131 -10.09 -6.37 17.81
C ASN A 131 -11.34 -7.05 18.38
N ASP A 132 -11.61 -6.77 19.65
CA ASP A 132 -12.84 -7.17 20.31
C ASP A 132 -13.96 -6.14 20.05
N TYR A 133 -15.16 -6.65 19.82
CA TYR A 133 -16.36 -5.88 19.52
C TYR A 133 -17.50 -6.33 20.46
N PRO A 134 -18.23 -5.39 21.05
CA PRO A 134 -19.31 -5.73 21.98
C PRO A 134 -20.45 -6.42 21.25
N ILE A 135 -21.05 -7.41 21.91
CA ILE A 135 -22.25 -8.11 21.45
C ILE A 135 -23.46 -7.41 22.05
N GLY A 136 -24.39 -6.98 21.19
CA GLY A 136 -25.67 -6.42 21.60
C GLY A 136 -26.56 -7.46 22.29
N GLU A 137 -27.53 -7.00 23.09
CA GLU A 137 -28.50 -7.89 23.76
C GLU A 137 -29.35 -8.73 22.76
N ASP A 138 -29.41 -8.29 21.50
CA ASP A 138 -30.07 -8.96 20.38
C ASP A 138 -29.14 -9.89 19.58
N GLY A 139 -27.90 -10.11 20.05
CA GLY A 139 -26.90 -10.92 19.36
C GLY A 139 -26.31 -10.25 18.12
N VAL A 140 -26.42 -8.93 18.02
CA VAL A 140 -25.86 -8.13 16.91
C VAL A 140 -24.51 -7.55 17.32
N VAL A 141 -23.52 -7.67 16.42
CA VAL A 141 -22.21 -7.04 16.56
C VAL A 141 -22.03 -6.07 15.41
N GLU A 142 -21.93 -4.78 15.72
CA GLU A 142 -21.60 -3.74 14.73
C GLU A 142 -20.22 -3.16 15.01
N GLY A 143 -19.43 -2.99 13.96
CA GLY A 143 -18.05 -2.57 14.11
C GLY A 143 -17.50 -1.78 12.94
N THR A 144 -16.46 -1.02 13.23
CA THR A 144 -15.61 -0.39 12.23
C THR A 144 -14.15 -0.74 12.52
N ALA A 145 -13.49 -1.42 11.60
CA ALA A 145 -12.06 -1.69 11.64
C ALA A 145 -11.31 -0.66 10.78
N ARG A 146 -10.20 -0.12 11.31
CA ARG A 146 -9.31 0.81 10.59
C ARG A 146 -7.95 0.16 10.43
N VAL A 147 -7.80 -0.61 9.36
CA VAL A 147 -6.63 -1.44 9.09
C VAL A 147 -5.58 -0.62 8.35
N PRO A 148 -4.39 -0.35 8.93
CA PRO A 148 -3.31 0.34 8.22
C PRO A 148 -2.87 -0.49 7.02
N LEU A 149 -2.97 0.06 5.82
CA LEU A 149 -2.71 -0.64 4.56
C LEU A 149 -1.91 0.25 3.60
N ARG A 150 -0.60 -0.02 3.50
CA ARG A 150 0.31 0.72 2.62
C ARG A 150 0.75 -0.16 1.46
N VAL A 151 0.63 0.38 0.24
CA VAL A 151 1.17 -0.23 -0.98
C VAL A 151 2.47 0.49 -1.34
N ALA A 152 3.61 -0.19 -1.20
CA ALA A 152 4.92 0.39 -1.45
C ALA A 152 5.33 0.29 -2.93
N GLY A 153 6.27 1.14 -3.35
CA GLY A 153 6.90 1.03 -4.67
C GLY A 153 6.00 1.42 -5.84
N LEU A 154 5.01 2.29 -5.61
CA LEU A 154 4.18 2.93 -6.64
C LEU A 154 4.82 4.19 -7.25
N GLN A 155 5.97 4.61 -6.72
CA GLN A 155 6.72 5.78 -7.18
C GLN A 155 8.07 5.33 -7.74
N LEU A 156 8.44 5.86 -8.90
CA LEU A 156 9.75 5.66 -9.52
C LEU A 156 10.45 7.01 -9.67
N PRO A 157 11.72 7.14 -9.24
CA PRO A 157 12.47 8.37 -9.40
C PRO A 157 12.58 8.78 -10.87
N GLY A 158 12.22 10.03 -11.18
CA GLY A 158 12.27 10.56 -12.55
C GLY A 158 11.07 10.22 -13.44
N TYR A 159 10.09 9.47 -12.92
CA TYR A 159 8.84 9.17 -13.61
C TYR A 159 7.67 9.92 -12.96
N THR A 160 6.66 10.26 -13.77
CA THR A 160 5.35 10.70 -13.29
C THR A 160 4.43 9.49 -13.29
N CYS A 161 4.03 9.03 -12.10
CA CYS A 161 3.18 7.86 -11.94
C CYS A 161 1.73 8.25 -11.65
N GLN A 162 0.81 7.62 -12.36
CA GLN A 162 -0.63 7.73 -12.13
C GLN A 162 -1.19 6.33 -11.85
N VAL A 163 -1.93 6.20 -10.74
CA VAL A 163 -2.70 4.99 -10.47
C VAL A 163 -3.84 4.93 -11.49
N THR A 164 -3.95 3.81 -12.20
CA THR A 164 -4.97 3.61 -13.22
C THR A 164 -6.02 2.60 -12.78
N TRP A 165 -5.68 1.71 -11.85
CA TRP A 165 -6.63 0.73 -11.32
C TRP A 165 -6.33 0.40 -9.86
N VAL A 166 -7.39 0.23 -9.07
CA VAL A 166 -7.33 -0.24 -7.69
C VAL A 166 -8.45 -1.25 -7.44
N SER A 167 -8.10 -2.36 -6.77
CA SER A 167 -9.04 -3.31 -6.16
C SER A 167 -8.68 -3.50 -4.70
N VAL A 168 -9.68 -3.52 -3.82
CA VAL A 168 -9.49 -3.78 -2.40
C VAL A 168 -10.40 -4.93 -1.98
N VAL A 169 -9.85 -5.88 -1.23
CA VAL A 169 -10.58 -7.03 -0.71
C VAL A 169 -10.38 -7.12 0.80
N ALA A 170 -11.47 -7.10 1.54
CA ALA A 170 -11.53 -7.38 2.97
C ALA A 170 -12.03 -8.81 3.21
N TYR A 171 -11.38 -9.50 4.14
CA TYR A 171 -11.78 -10.79 4.68
C TYR A 171 -12.04 -10.59 6.16
N LEU A 172 -13.26 -10.89 6.58
CA LEU A 172 -13.69 -10.85 7.97
C LEU A 172 -13.83 -12.28 8.48
N GLU A 173 -13.40 -12.50 9.71
CA GLU A 173 -13.56 -13.76 10.43
C GLU A 173 -13.82 -13.44 11.91
N ASP A 174 -14.94 -13.92 12.44
CA ASP A 174 -15.18 -13.98 13.88
C ASP A 174 -14.52 -15.26 14.42
N PHE A 175 -13.62 -15.11 15.38
CA PHE A 175 -12.86 -16.25 15.94
C PHE A 175 -13.66 -17.15 16.88
N TRP A 176 -14.75 -16.65 17.46
CA TRP A 176 -15.61 -17.38 18.38
C TRP A 176 -16.71 -18.14 17.64
N THR A 177 -17.34 -17.48 16.67
CA THR A 177 -18.44 -18.08 15.90
C THR A 177 -17.96 -18.82 14.65
N GLY A 178 -16.79 -18.45 14.12
CA GLY A 178 -16.28 -18.96 12.84
C GLY A 178 -16.99 -18.36 11.62
N ALA A 179 -17.85 -17.34 11.81
CA ALA A 179 -18.48 -16.64 10.70
C ALA A 179 -17.42 -15.98 9.82
N THR A 180 -17.61 -16.01 8.50
CA THR A 180 -16.66 -15.36 7.58
C THR A 180 -17.36 -14.60 6.46
N LEU A 181 -16.72 -13.51 6.02
CA LEU A 181 -17.21 -12.71 4.91
C LEU A 181 -16.05 -12.16 4.08
N VAL A 182 -16.15 -12.30 2.77
CA VAL A 182 -15.28 -11.62 1.81
C VAL A 182 -16.04 -10.46 1.20
N ARG A 183 -15.52 -9.25 1.38
CA ARG A 183 -16.06 -8.03 0.78
C ARG A 183 -15.03 -7.40 -0.14
N ARG A 184 -15.42 -7.11 -1.39
CA ARG A 184 -14.61 -6.38 -2.36
C ARG A 184 -15.13 -4.94 -2.46
N ALA A 185 -14.22 -3.98 -2.37
CA ALA A 185 -14.46 -2.64 -2.88
C ALA A 185 -14.44 -2.73 -4.41
N GLY A 186 -15.36 -2.01 -5.07
CA GLY A 186 -15.46 -1.98 -6.52
C GLY A 186 -14.15 -1.54 -7.18
N GLU A 187 -13.93 -1.99 -8.40
CA GLU A 187 -12.76 -1.59 -9.18
C GLU A 187 -12.92 -0.14 -9.65
N VAL A 188 -11.93 0.69 -9.39
CA VAL A 188 -11.87 2.05 -9.93
C VAL A 188 -10.82 2.09 -11.02
N SER A 189 -11.26 2.23 -12.28
CA SER A 189 -10.41 2.70 -13.37
C SER A 189 -10.35 4.22 -13.32
N ILE A 190 -9.16 4.78 -13.16
CA ILE A 190 -8.91 6.24 -13.11
C ILE A 190 -8.50 6.74 -14.49
#